data_AF-A0AAV1UKC6-F1
#
_entry.id   AF-A0AAV1UKC6-F1
#
_cell.length_a   1.000
_cell.length_b   1.000
_cell.length_c   1.000
_cell.angle_alpha   90.00
_cell.angle_beta   90.00
_cell.angle_gamma   90.00
#
_symmetry.space_group_name_H-M   'P 1'
#
loop_
_entity.id
_entity.type
_entity.pdbx_description
1 polymer ?
#
loop_
_entity_poly.entity_id
_entity_poly.type
_entity_poly.pdbx_seq_one_letter_code
_entity_poly.pdbx_strand_id
1 'polypeptide(L)'
;MQFYGLGVRVARQHYRAKKSSDESTLHYLYRLNVNGLRAKTKIKDGPPKVQKEHVKHYIESLDDPEMADQLTILRLAGVDILEDVLRDRQRKKAQRSK
;
A
#
# COMPACT_ATOMS: atom_id res chain seq x y z
N MET A 1 -23.21 12.16 18.11
CA MET A 1 -22.76 11.76 16.76
C MET A 1 -21.24 11.54 16.77
N GLN A 2 -20.76 10.32 17.08
CA GLN A 2 -19.33 9.98 17.08
C GLN A 2 -19.13 8.76 16.17
N PHE A 3 -18.65 8.98 14.95
CA PHE A 3 -18.20 7.92 14.03
C PHE A 3 -16.70 8.05 13.71
N TYR A 4 -15.92 8.57 14.65
CA TYR A 4 -14.45 8.58 14.57
C TYR A 4 -13.93 7.31 15.28
N GLY A 5 -13.63 6.25 14.52
CA GLY A 5 -12.60 5.30 14.99
C GLY A 5 -12.89 3.80 14.95
N LEU A 6 -14.10 3.32 14.64
CA LEU A 6 -14.33 1.85 14.58
C LEU A 6 -13.85 1.23 13.25
N GLY A 7 -14.03 1.88 12.11
CA GLY A 7 -13.57 1.36 10.81
C GLY A 7 -12.05 1.39 10.59
N VAL A 8 -11.34 2.27 11.32
CA VAL A 8 -9.91 2.56 11.12
C VAL A 8 -9.01 1.73 12.07
N ARG A 9 -9.53 1.30 13.23
CA ARG A 9 -8.80 0.43 14.17
C ARG A 9 -8.78 -1.04 13.72
N VAL A 10 -9.79 -1.51 12.99
CA VAL A 10 -9.81 -2.86 12.42
C VAL A 10 -8.72 -3.04 11.37
N ALA A 11 -8.49 -2.03 10.51
CA ALA A 11 -7.40 -2.05 9.54
C ALA A 11 -6.00 -2.17 10.21
N ARG A 12 -5.77 -1.50 11.34
CA ARG A 12 -4.50 -1.51 12.08
C ARG A 12 -4.05 -2.90 12.56
N GLN A 13 -4.97 -3.83 12.84
CA GLN A 13 -4.59 -5.20 13.23
C GLN A 13 -4.27 -6.10 12.02
N HIS A 14 -4.79 -5.79 10.83
CA HIS A 14 -4.48 -6.52 9.58
C HIS A 14 -3.13 -6.11 8.97
N TYR A 15 -2.63 -4.96 9.38
CA TYR A 15 -1.40 -4.33 8.91
C TYR A 15 -0.14 -4.76 9.67
N ARG A 16 -0.23 -5.80 10.50
CA ARG A 16 0.93 -6.34 11.23
C ARG A 16 1.88 -7.18 10.35
N ALA A 17 1.49 -7.45 9.10
CA ALA A 17 2.33 -8.15 8.15
C ALA A 17 3.35 -7.16 7.58
N LYS A 18 4.57 -7.18 8.11
CA LYS A 18 5.70 -6.52 7.46
C LYS A 18 5.96 -7.18 6.10
N LYS A 19 6.44 -6.39 5.13
CA LYS A 19 6.97 -6.92 3.88
C LYS A 19 8.10 -7.89 4.20
N SER A 20 8.09 -9.10 3.64
CA SER A 20 9.25 -9.99 3.77
C SER A 20 10.39 -9.49 2.88
N SER A 21 11.65 -9.73 3.26
CA SER A 21 12.84 -9.36 2.47
C SER A 21 12.76 -9.90 1.04
N ASP A 22 12.27 -11.14 0.89
CA ASP A 22 12.17 -11.85 -0.40
C ASP A 22 10.88 -11.56 -1.18
N GLU A 23 9.92 -10.86 -0.56
CA GLU A 23 8.64 -10.53 -1.19
C GLU A 23 8.79 -9.31 -2.11
N SER A 24 8.35 -9.43 -3.36
CA SER A 24 8.25 -8.28 -4.26
C SER A 24 7.30 -7.23 -3.69
N THR A 25 7.64 -5.95 -3.81
CA THR A 25 6.82 -4.85 -3.33
C THR A 25 5.41 -4.85 -3.94
N LEU A 26 5.27 -5.33 -5.18
CA LEU A 26 3.96 -5.50 -5.84
C LEU A 26 3.16 -6.65 -5.23
N HIS A 27 3.82 -7.77 -4.89
CA HIS A 27 3.17 -8.90 -4.22
C HIS A 27 2.70 -8.52 -2.81
N TYR A 28 3.51 -7.71 -2.12
CA TYR A 28 3.14 -7.14 -0.82
C TYR A 28 1.90 -6.24 -0.92
N LEU A 29 1.80 -5.38 -1.93
CA LEU A 29 0.60 -4.55 -2.17
C LEU A 29 -0.64 -5.42 -2.41
N TYR A 30 -0.52 -6.48 -3.20
CA TYR A 30 -1.63 -7.39 -3.47
C TYR A 30 -2.11 -8.09 -2.20
N ARG A 31 -1.18 -8.57 -1.36
CA ARG A 31 -1.51 -9.16 -0.05
C ARG A 31 -2.21 -8.15 0.87
N LEU A 32 -1.74 -6.90 0.87
CA LEU A 32 -2.31 -5.81 1.65
C LEU A 32 -3.75 -5.49 1.21
N ASN A 33 -3.99 -5.47 -0.11
CA ASN A 33 -5.31 -5.28 -0.71
C ASN A 33 -6.27 -6.43 -0.36
N VAL A 34 -5.81 -7.68 -0.45
CA VAL A 34 -6.60 -8.86 -0.06
C VAL A 34 -6.98 -8.79 1.43
N ASN A 35 -6.05 -8.37 2.29
CA ASN A 35 -6.33 -8.19 3.72
C ASN A 35 -7.38 -7.10 3.97
N GLY A 36 -7.35 -5.99 3.23
CA GLY A 36 -8.38 -4.96 3.38
C GLY A 36 -9.74 -5.36 2.80
N LEU A 37 -9.77 -6.16 1.73
CA LEU A 37 -11.00 -6.79 1.23
C LEU A 37 -11.60 -7.73 2.29
N ARG A 38 -10.77 -8.55 2.96
CA ARG A 38 -11.20 -9.39 4.09
C ARG A 38 -11.74 -8.58 5.27
N ALA A 39 -11.18 -7.39 5.50
CA ALA A 39 -11.69 -6.43 6.48
C ALA A 39 -12.94 -5.66 6.01
N LYS A 40 -13.57 -6.06 4.89
CA LYS A 40 -14.74 -5.41 4.26
C LYS A 40 -14.51 -3.92 3.95
N THR A 41 -13.25 -3.53 3.77
CA THR A 41 -12.89 -2.15 3.40
C THR A 41 -12.70 -2.07 1.90
N LYS A 42 -13.49 -1.23 1.23
CA LYS A 42 -13.26 -0.91 -0.18
C LYS A 42 -12.01 -0.03 -0.26
N ILE A 43 -10.87 -0.63 -0.57
CA ILE A 43 -9.60 0.10 -0.69
C ILE A 43 -9.56 0.78 -2.06
N LYS A 44 -9.63 0.00 -3.15
CA LYS A 44 -9.49 0.50 -4.53
C LYS A 44 -10.66 1.40 -4.93
N ASP A 45 -11.89 0.93 -4.73
CA ASP A 45 -13.13 1.70 -4.98
C ASP A 45 -13.59 2.51 -3.75
N GLY A 46 -12.69 2.72 -2.79
CA GLY A 46 -12.98 3.44 -1.56
C GLY A 46 -13.04 4.94 -1.75
N PRO A 47 -13.64 5.69 -0.79
CA PRO A 47 -13.50 7.14 -0.75
C PRO A 47 -12.01 7.56 -0.80
N PRO A 48 -11.66 8.70 -1.42
CA PRO A 48 -10.27 9.14 -1.54
C PRO A 48 -9.49 9.18 -0.21
N LYS A 49 -10.20 9.43 0.90
CA LYS A 49 -9.61 9.41 2.25
C LYS A 49 -9.13 8.01 2.66
N VAL A 50 -9.88 6.95 2.32
CA VAL A 50 -9.51 5.55 2.60
C VAL A 50 -8.32 5.14 1.74
N GLN A 51 -8.31 5.53 0.48
CA GLN A 51 -7.19 5.29 -0.44
C GLN A 51 -5.90 5.95 0.05
N LYS A 52 -5.97 7.23 0.43
CA LYS A 52 -4.80 7.96 0.97
C LYS A 52 -4.26 7.34 2.25
N GLU A 53 -5.13 6.95 3.18
CA GLU A 53 -4.70 6.29 4.41
C GLU A 53 -4.06 4.93 4.12
N HIS A 54 -4.59 4.18 3.15
CA HIS A 54 -4.02 2.91 2.73
C HIS A 54 -2.62 3.08 2.10
N VAL A 55 -2.45 4.05 1.20
CA VAL A 55 -1.14 4.37 0.60
C VAL A 55 -0.14 4.79 1.68
N LYS A 56 -0.54 5.67 2.58
CA LYS A 56 0.31 6.11 3.69
C LYS A 56 0.76 4.92 4.54
N HIS A 57 -0.19 4.05 4.87
CA HIS A 57 0.11 2.86 5.64
C HIS A 57 1.05 1.89 4.90
N TYR A 58 0.83 1.67 3.60
CA TYR A 58 1.71 0.87 2.76
C TYR A 58 3.15 1.39 2.84
N ILE A 59 3.36 2.70 2.65
CA ILE A 59 4.68 3.35 2.74
C ILE A 59 5.32 3.14 4.12
N GLU A 60 4.58 3.37 5.21
CA GLU A 60 5.06 3.18 6.58
C GLU A 60 5.44 1.72 6.90
N SER A 61 4.82 0.76 6.22
CA SER A 61 5.05 -0.68 6.41
C SER A 61 6.19 -1.25 5.55
N LEU A 62 6.73 -0.45 4.62
CA LEU A 62 7.87 -0.86 3.81
C LEU A 62 9.14 -0.90 4.65
N ASP A 63 9.85 -2.02 4.57
CA ASP A 63 11.18 -2.20 5.18
C ASP A 63 12.31 -1.74 4.24
N ASP A 64 11.98 -0.86 3.28
CA ASP A 64 12.90 -0.29 2.28
C ASP A 64 12.79 1.24 2.37
N PRO A 65 13.69 1.90 3.11
CA PRO A 65 13.65 3.35 3.33
C PRO A 65 13.77 4.17 2.04
N GLU A 66 14.58 3.71 1.08
CA GLU A 66 14.76 4.41 -0.21
C GLU A 66 13.46 4.37 -1.01
N MET A 67 12.79 3.23 -1.01
CA MET A 67 11.51 3.07 -1.69
C MET A 67 10.39 3.84 -0.98
N ALA A 68 10.37 3.86 0.35
CA ALA A 68 9.41 4.63 1.12
C ALA A 68 9.54 6.14 0.86
N ASP A 69 10.78 6.66 0.79
CA ASP A 69 11.05 8.06 0.51
C ASP A 69 10.60 8.45 -0.91
N GLN A 70 10.93 7.64 -1.91
CA GLN A 70 10.50 7.86 -3.30
C GLN A 70 8.98 7.88 -3.45
N LEU A 71 8.27 6.97 -2.79
CA LEU A 71 6.79 6.94 -2.81
C LEU A 71 6.18 8.14 -2.07
N THR A 72 6.85 8.64 -1.01
CA THR A 72 6.44 9.83 -0.27
C THR A 72 6.57 11.09 -1.13
N ILE A 73 7.67 11.22 -1.88
CA ILE A 73 7.91 12.33 -2.82
C ILE A 73 6.83 12.38 -3.90
N LEU A 74 6.43 11.23 -4.42
CA LEU A 74 5.43 11.12 -5.50
C LEU A 74 4.01 11.54 -5.08
N ARG A 75 3.73 11.72 -3.77
CA ARG A 75 2.43 12.17 -3.24
C ARG A 75 1.24 11.46 -3.90
N LEU A 76 1.30 10.13 -3.94
CA LEU A 76 0.35 9.30 -4.65
C LEU A 76 -1.09 9.56 -4.19
N ALA A 77 -1.97 9.89 -5.14
CA ALA A 77 -3.35 10.30 -4.86
C ALA A 77 -4.30 9.14 -4.55
N GLY A 78 -3.90 7.91 -4.87
CA GLY A 78 -4.72 6.72 -4.71
C GLY A 78 -3.94 5.43 -4.97
N VAL A 79 -4.62 4.30 -4.77
CA VAL A 79 -4.01 2.96 -4.83
C VAL A 79 -3.69 2.55 -6.27
N ASP A 80 -4.43 3.04 -7.26
CA ASP A 80 -4.16 2.79 -8.69
C ASP A 80 -2.80 3.36 -9.12
N ILE A 81 -2.52 4.62 -8.75
CA ILE A 81 -1.26 5.28 -9.09
C ILE A 81 -0.09 4.58 -8.37
N LEU A 82 -0.30 4.14 -7.14
CA LEU A 82 0.68 3.32 -6.41
C LEU A 82 0.98 2.01 -7.17
N GLU A 83 -0.06 1.29 -7.61
CA GLU A 83 0.11 0.05 -8.37
C GLU A 83 0.92 0.27 -9.66
N ASP A 84 0.61 1.32 -10.41
CA ASP A 84 1.31 1.66 -11.66
C ASP A 84 2.79 1.99 -11.43
N VAL A 85 3.10 2.81 -10.42
CA VAL A 85 4.49 3.15 -10.07
C VAL A 85 5.28 1.89 -9.70
N LEU A 86 4.68 0.96 -8.95
CA LEU A 86 5.32 -0.30 -8.60
C LEU A 86 5.58 -1.18 -9.82
N ARG A 87 4.61 -1.27 -10.74
CA ARG A 87 4.76 -2.03 -12.00
C ARG A 87 5.88 -1.48 -12.87
N ASP A 88 5.93 -0.15 -13.03
CA ASP A 88 6.97 0.50 -13.82
C ASP A 88 8.35 0.31 -13.21
N ARG A 89 8.48 0.39 -11.88
CA ARG A 89 9.74 0.09 -11.18
C ARG A 89 10.15 -1.36 -11.39
N GLN A 90 9.23 -2.32 -11.26
CA GLN A 90 9.52 -3.74 -11.45
C GLN A 90 10.00 -4.01 -12.88
N ARG A 91 9.35 -3.40 -13.89
CA ARG A 91 9.79 -3.47 -15.29
C ARG A 91 11.19 -2.89 -15.49
N LYS A 92 11.47 -1.71 -14.94
CA LYS A 92 12.81 -1.10 -15.01
C LYS A 92 13.87 -1.96 -14.33
N LYS A 93 13.55 -2.61 -13.20
CA LYS A 93 14.46 -3.53 -12.51
C LYS A 93 14.74 -4.77 -13.37
N ALA A 94 13.72 -5.35 -13.99
CA ALA A 94 13.88 -6.49 -14.90
C ALA A 94 14.68 -6.13 -16.17
N GLN A 95 14.56 -4.91 -16.67
CA GLN A 95 15.36 -4.42 -17.82
C GLN A 95 16.82 -4.15 -17.46
N ARG A 96 17.12 -3.72 -16.22
CA ARG A 96 18.50 -3.51 -15.74
C ARG A 96 19.26 -4.80 -15.42
N SER A 97 18.55 -5.93 -15.33
CA SER A 97 19.15 -7.26 -15.10
C SER A 97 19.40 -8.03 -16.40
N LYS A 98 19.26 -7.37 -17.56
CA LYS A 98 19.70 -7.84 -18.89
C LYS A 98 21.01 -7.17 -19.25
#